data_AF-A0A2C2VLQ7-F1
#
_entry.id   AF-A0A2C2VLQ7-F1
#
_cell.length_a   1.000
_cell.length_b   1.000
_cell.length_c   1.000
_cell.angle_alpha   90.00
_cell.angle_beta   90.00
_cell.angle_gamma   90.00
#
_symmetry.space_group_name_H-M   'P 1'
#
loop_
_entity.id
_entity.type
_entity.pdbx_description
1 polymer ?
#
loop_
_entity_poly.entity_id
_entity_poly.type
_entity_poly.pdbx_seq_one_letter_code
_entity_poly.pdbx_strand_id
1 'polypeptide(L)'
;MKIMKRKNYKRKLISYFVIWSIVLSSLLFNSPNNMNISASGVPEIKILTPDDGAVFNVPMVEFIGSISDDLTTPDKLPIKVFEQLGDSQQPIEITDEGKLTITFQDKYADFSYSKDFSEGVHNLTFVVADEEGVSAKVNQSFTVAASSVEQTEDTTATTVNENTSQVQPSAEEINTSQETDTSTTSDQGTDTTPPPVDESGKRPYMAKMYLIPQGTEDEYEPGKEAPSNYLLTEDMTRVPLDYKILIDVRSNTSLNESQPLITFFGDITGTDKLVKTTVLTNCIKAYIYTYTPDKKFEPGTTYEVYINPKFANDQGLEIIPRFLKFTTVSENYGSYQFSADKGNVVRDNDYIHGPFSNVTNACALCHSTHEGNTPTLEGGKYGAEGNKLCMACHDGTNGSPKVLDNENEHNGTDTEVACSSCHNPHTPGTKENPNSMHSISAADNNGSHFQAYNKASTAKGNVDDFSLCMSCHNGKVETGDKKTISNIEQYYKNDTLISQSGHNIKATDDSGSPLNGQLPCAECHETHGSENLKMLRTELGNIKIKDDSKKFISSGKDWNTWNEREFCLKCHNQSTKIYGKTALFKEKDELDQHIIGHRLIEDKDESCSSCHGGQSKSFIEAAHSPGKLSKK
;
A
#
# COMPACT_ATOMS: atom_id res chain seq x y z
N MET A 1 -86.22 -6.21 -18.43
CA MET A 1 -85.19 -5.71 -17.50
C MET A 1 -83.99 -6.65 -17.54
N LYS A 2 -82.88 -6.27 -18.20
CA LYS A 2 -81.61 -7.02 -18.18
C LYS A 2 -80.68 -6.34 -17.18
N ILE A 3 -80.50 -6.96 -16.01
CA ILE A 3 -79.58 -6.50 -14.97
C ILE A 3 -78.15 -6.83 -15.42
N MET A 4 -77.41 -5.82 -15.89
CA MET A 4 -75.98 -5.96 -16.17
C MET A 4 -75.21 -6.06 -14.85
N LYS A 5 -74.70 -7.26 -14.54
CA LYS A 5 -73.71 -7.48 -13.49
C LYS A 5 -72.43 -6.71 -13.84
N ARG A 6 -72.18 -5.58 -13.16
CA ARG A 6 -70.87 -4.90 -13.17
C ARG A 6 -69.81 -5.85 -12.62
N LYS A 7 -69.03 -6.48 -13.49
CA LYS A 7 -67.85 -7.26 -13.11
C LYS A 7 -66.78 -6.28 -12.61
N ASN A 8 -66.42 -6.40 -11.35
CA ASN A 8 -65.49 -5.50 -10.67
C ASN A 8 -64.04 -5.90 -10.98
N TYR A 9 -63.60 -5.62 -12.21
CA TYR A 9 -62.28 -6.00 -12.72
C TYR A 9 -61.12 -5.44 -11.89
N LYS A 10 -61.28 -4.24 -11.32
CA LYS A 10 -60.27 -3.61 -10.45
C LYS A 10 -59.94 -4.45 -9.22
N ARG A 11 -60.94 -5.12 -8.63
CA ARG A 11 -60.72 -5.94 -7.43
C ARG A 11 -59.93 -7.22 -7.76
N LYS A 12 -60.17 -7.82 -8.94
CA LYS A 12 -59.39 -8.99 -9.39
C LYS A 12 -57.95 -8.63 -9.72
N LEU A 13 -57.72 -7.47 -10.35
CA LEU A 13 -56.37 -7.02 -10.69
C LEU A 13 -55.50 -6.82 -9.43
N ILE A 14 -56.06 -6.19 -8.39
CA ILE A 14 -55.37 -5.98 -7.11
C ILE A 14 -55.07 -7.33 -6.44
N SER A 15 -56.02 -8.28 -6.45
CA SER A 15 -55.77 -9.61 -5.90
C SER A 15 -54.66 -10.35 -6.62
N TYR A 16 -54.57 -10.24 -7.95
CA TYR A 16 -53.45 -10.85 -8.70
C TYR A 16 -52.12 -10.18 -8.39
N PHE A 17 -52.08 -8.86 -8.20
CA PHE A 17 -50.85 -8.15 -7.87
C PHE A 17 -50.34 -8.52 -6.48
N VAL A 18 -51.23 -8.68 -5.50
CA VAL A 18 -50.87 -9.14 -4.15
C VAL A 18 -50.39 -10.59 -4.15
N ILE A 19 -51.07 -11.48 -4.88
CA ILE A 19 -50.65 -12.88 -5.01
C ILE A 19 -49.27 -12.96 -5.70
N TRP A 20 -49.05 -12.20 -6.77
CA TRP A 20 -47.74 -12.15 -7.43
C TRP A 20 -46.66 -11.57 -6.53
N SER A 21 -46.96 -10.53 -5.76
CA SER A 21 -46.00 -9.95 -4.82
C SER A 21 -45.61 -10.96 -3.73
N ILE A 22 -46.57 -11.74 -3.21
CA ILE A 22 -46.30 -12.78 -2.21
C ILE A 22 -45.48 -13.93 -2.81
N VAL A 23 -45.79 -14.35 -4.05
CA VAL A 23 -45.04 -15.42 -4.75
C VAL A 23 -43.62 -14.96 -5.11
N LEU A 24 -43.44 -13.71 -5.55
CA LEU A 24 -42.11 -13.16 -5.83
C LEU A 24 -41.30 -12.97 -4.53
N SER A 25 -41.95 -12.55 -3.45
CA SER A 25 -41.31 -12.46 -2.13
C SER A 25 -40.83 -13.84 -1.66
N SER A 26 -41.66 -14.87 -1.81
CA SER A 26 -41.31 -16.23 -1.39
C SER A 26 -40.27 -16.90 -2.30
N LEU A 27 -40.09 -16.45 -3.54
CA LEU A 27 -38.98 -16.85 -4.40
C LEU A 27 -37.67 -16.11 -4.08
N LEU A 28 -37.74 -14.86 -3.60
CA LEU A 28 -36.56 -14.07 -3.21
C LEU A 28 -36.04 -14.42 -1.81
N PHE A 29 -36.87 -15.01 -0.94
CA PHE A 29 -36.48 -15.43 0.42
C PHE A 29 -36.19 -16.94 0.56
N ASN A 30 -36.27 -17.72 -0.51
CA ASN A 30 -35.79 -19.10 -0.53
C ASN A 30 -34.37 -19.15 -1.10
N SER A 31 -33.44 -18.52 -0.38
CA SER A 31 -32.01 -18.83 -0.55
C SER A 31 -31.71 -20.10 0.25
N PRO A 32 -31.19 -21.18 -0.33
CA PRO A 32 -30.74 -22.32 0.45
C PRO A 32 -29.66 -21.83 1.43
N ASN A 33 -29.86 -22.11 2.72
CA ASN A 33 -29.06 -21.63 3.86
C ASN A 33 -27.58 -22.09 3.90
N ASN A 34 -26.94 -22.41 2.78
CA ASN A 34 -25.58 -22.95 2.73
C ASN A 34 -24.65 -22.22 1.73
N MET A 35 -24.86 -20.93 1.43
CA MET A 35 -23.80 -20.14 0.79
C MET A 35 -22.90 -19.51 1.86
N ASN A 36 -21.95 -20.30 2.36
CA ASN A 36 -20.71 -19.75 2.86
C ASN A 36 -20.04 -19.03 1.67
N ILE A 37 -20.05 -17.71 1.67
CA ILE A 37 -19.17 -16.94 0.80
C ILE A 37 -17.79 -17.07 1.44
N SER A 38 -17.10 -18.15 1.07
CA SER A 38 -15.68 -18.35 1.39
C SER A 38 -14.91 -17.17 0.80
N ALA A 39 -13.88 -16.71 1.51
CA ALA A 39 -12.89 -15.78 1.00
C ALA A 39 -12.34 -16.27 -0.36
N SER A 40 -11.73 -15.41 -1.18
CA SER A 40 -11.08 -15.91 -2.39
C SER A 40 -10.14 -17.05 -2.00
N GLY A 41 -10.35 -18.22 -2.62
CA GLY A 41 -9.50 -19.39 -2.36
C GLY A 41 -8.06 -18.95 -2.57
N VAL A 42 -7.23 -19.12 -1.55
CA VAL A 42 -5.79 -19.11 -1.77
C VAL A 42 -5.51 -20.50 -2.35
N PRO A 43 -4.83 -20.61 -3.52
CA PRO A 43 -4.51 -21.90 -4.08
C PRO A 43 -3.87 -22.82 -3.04
N GLU A 44 -4.29 -24.08 -2.96
CA GLU A 44 -3.73 -25.06 -2.05
C GLU A 44 -2.69 -25.92 -2.79
N ILE A 45 -1.58 -26.23 -2.11
CA ILE A 45 -0.56 -27.18 -2.60
C ILE A 45 -0.15 -28.12 -1.48
N LYS A 46 -0.06 -29.42 -1.80
CA LYS A 46 0.35 -30.47 -0.86
C LYS A 46 1.32 -31.45 -1.52
N ILE A 47 2.41 -31.76 -0.84
CA ILE A 47 3.30 -32.88 -1.19
C ILE A 47 2.79 -34.15 -0.49
N LEU A 48 2.63 -35.23 -1.25
CA LEU A 48 2.23 -36.55 -0.76
C LEU A 48 3.43 -37.46 -0.55
N THR A 49 4.39 -37.42 -1.48
CA THR A 49 5.67 -38.14 -1.37
C THR A 49 6.80 -37.35 -2.03
N PRO A 50 8.04 -37.46 -1.53
CA PRO A 50 8.43 -38.15 -0.30
C PRO A 50 8.07 -37.37 0.96
N ASP A 51 8.22 -38.01 2.12
CA ASP A 51 8.12 -37.33 3.42
C ASP A 51 9.28 -36.34 3.62
N ASP A 52 9.04 -35.28 4.40
CA ASP A 52 10.08 -34.31 4.76
C ASP A 52 11.23 -34.97 5.53
N GLY A 53 12.45 -34.67 5.11
CA GLY A 53 13.68 -35.28 5.61
C GLY A 53 14.01 -36.67 5.05
N ALA A 54 13.33 -37.13 3.98
CA ALA A 54 13.64 -38.41 3.34
C ALA A 54 15.10 -38.51 2.85
N VAL A 55 15.65 -39.73 2.84
CA VAL A 55 17.00 -40.03 2.38
C VAL A 55 16.95 -40.99 1.20
N PHE A 56 17.61 -40.62 0.10
CA PHE A 56 17.64 -41.38 -1.15
C PHE A 56 19.04 -41.88 -1.45
N ASN A 57 19.17 -43.14 -1.86
CA ASN A 57 20.43 -43.73 -2.32
C ASN A 57 20.61 -43.65 -3.86
N VAL A 58 19.70 -42.92 -4.52
CA VAL A 58 19.72 -42.69 -5.97
C VAL A 58 19.54 -41.19 -6.23
N PRO A 59 20.19 -40.64 -7.27
CA PRO A 59 20.12 -39.21 -7.56
C PRO A 59 18.76 -38.76 -8.08
N MET A 60 18.03 -39.65 -8.77
CA MET A 60 16.69 -39.35 -9.28
C MET A 60 15.67 -39.37 -8.15
N VAL A 61 15.10 -38.21 -7.84
CA VAL A 61 14.04 -38.07 -6.82
C VAL A 61 12.75 -37.63 -7.50
N GLU A 62 11.65 -38.31 -7.17
CA GLU A 62 10.30 -38.00 -7.66
C GLU A 62 9.43 -37.48 -6.52
N PHE A 63 8.80 -36.33 -6.76
CA PHE A 63 7.82 -35.69 -5.90
C PHE A 63 6.44 -35.90 -6.50
N ILE A 64 5.48 -36.31 -5.67
CA ILE A 64 4.07 -36.44 -6.04
C ILE A 64 3.27 -35.58 -5.09
N GLY A 65 2.36 -34.78 -5.63
CA GLY A 65 1.53 -33.87 -4.86
C GLY A 65 0.21 -33.55 -5.53
N SER A 66 -0.58 -32.69 -4.90
CA SER A 66 -1.85 -32.19 -5.40
C SER A 66 -1.95 -30.67 -5.26
N ILE A 67 -2.61 -30.03 -6.22
CA ILE A 67 -2.98 -28.61 -6.19
C ILE A 67 -4.48 -28.42 -6.39
N SER A 68 -5.07 -27.42 -5.75
CA SER A 68 -6.49 -27.09 -5.92
C SER A 68 -6.75 -25.62 -5.67
N ASP A 69 -7.81 -25.07 -6.28
CA ASP A 69 -8.32 -23.74 -5.97
C ASP A 69 -9.84 -23.72 -6.12
N ASP A 70 -10.52 -22.91 -5.30
CA ASP A 70 -11.98 -22.82 -5.30
C ASP A 70 -12.54 -22.00 -6.48
N LEU A 71 -11.72 -21.11 -7.07
CA LEU A 71 -12.12 -20.15 -8.11
C LEU A 71 -11.42 -20.39 -9.45
N THR A 72 -10.21 -20.96 -9.41
CA THR A 72 -9.34 -21.17 -10.57
C THR A 72 -9.34 -22.64 -10.96
N THR A 73 -9.61 -22.92 -12.25
CA THR A 73 -9.58 -24.31 -12.73
C THR A 73 -8.14 -24.84 -12.70
N PRO A 74 -7.91 -26.13 -12.39
CA PRO A 74 -6.56 -26.65 -12.16
C PRO A 74 -5.59 -26.50 -13.34
N ASP A 75 -6.08 -26.39 -14.58
CA ASP A 75 -5.29 -26.13 -15.79
C ASP A 75 -4.67 -24.72 -15.85
N LYS A 76 -5.12 -23.81 -14.99
CA LYS A 76 -4.63 -22.44 -14.86
C LYS A 76 -3.75 -22.22 -13.63
N LEU A 77 -3.38 -23.29 -12.91
CA LEU A 77 -2.54 -23.22 -11.72
C LEU A 77 -1.09 -23.68 -12.03
N PRO A 78 -0.20 -22.80 -12.54
CA PRO A 78 1.19 -23.15 -12.79
C PRO A 78 1.92 -23.53 -11.50
N ILE A 79 2.71 -24.60 -11.57
CA ILE A 79 3.65 -24.99 -10.50
C ILE A 79 5.06 -24.55 -10.89
N LYS A 80 5.73 -23.84 -9.97
CA LYS A 80 7.16 -23.53 -10.04
C LYS A 80 7.92 -24.25 -8.94
N VAL A 81 9.12 -24.75 -9.25
CA VAL A 81 9.98 -25.46 -8.31
C VAL A 81 11.29 -24.72 -8.16
N PHE A 82 11.67 -24.42 -6.92
CA PHE A 82 12.93 -23.76 -6.58
C PHE A 82 13.79 -24.67 -5.73
N GLU A 83 15.10 -24.64 -5.95
CA GLU A 83 16.09 -25.41 -5.19
C GLU A 83 17.07 -24.50 -4.46
N GLN A 84 17.36 -24.83 -3.20
CA GLN A 84 18.33 -24.15 -2.37
C GLN A 84 19.33 -25.14 -1.74
N LEU A 85 20.59 -25.05 -2.17
CA LEU A 85 21.72 -25.84 -1.69
C LEU A 85 22.35 -25.18 -0.44
N GLY A 86 21.57 -25.08 0.64
CA GLY A 86 21.98 -24.56 1.95
C GLY A 86 21.46 -23.16 2.31
N ASP A 87 21.42 -22.85 3.61
CA ASP A 87 20.72 -21.69 4.18
C ASP A 87 21.17 -20.32 3.67
N SER A 88 22.38 -20.21 3.11
CA SER A 88 22.96 -18.95 2.64
C SER A 88 22.90 -18.73 1.13
N GLN A 89 22.41 -19.69 0.35
CA GLN A 89 22.31 -19.57 -1.11
C GLN A 89 20.91 -19.07 -1.54
N GLN A 90 20.84 -18.27 -2.60
CA GLN A 90 19.55 -17.87 -3.17
C GLN A 90 18.87 -19.08 -3.83
N PRO A 91 17.56 -19.28 -3.65
CA PRO A 91 16.82 -20.31 -4.37
C PRO A 91 16.91 -20.10 -5.90
N ILE A 92 17.16 -21.17 -6.64
CA ILE A 92 17.26 -21.18 -8.11
C ILE A 92 16.00 -21.86 -8.66
N GLU A 93 15.34 -21.27 -9.66
CA GLU A 93 14.19 -21.89 -10.33
C GLU A 93 14.65 -23.07 -11.19
N ILE A 94 14.18 -24.28 -10.87
CA ILE A 94 14.56 -25.54 -11.53
C ILE A 94 13.36 -26.24 -12.19
N THR A 95 12.24 -25.53 -12.37
CA THR A 95 11.01 -26.07 -12.96
C THR A 95 11.27 -26.79 -14.28
N ASP A 96 12.06 -26.18 -15.17
CA ASP A 96 12.37 -26.70 -16.51
C ASP A 96 13.57 -27.67 -16.54
N GLU A 97 14.30 -27.82 -15.43
CA GLU A 97 15.41 -28.79 -15.31
C GLU A 97 14.92 -30.20 -14.99
N GLY A 98 13.71 -30.31 -14.43
CA GLY A 98 13.06 -31.58 -14.13
C GLY A 98 11.95 -31.92 -15.13
N LYS A 99 11.33 -33.07 -14.95
CA LYS A 99 10.13 -33.49 -15.67
C LYS A 99 8.90 -33.28 -14.79
N LEU A 100 8.19 -32.17 -15.02
CA LEU A 100 6.89 -31.87 -14.42
C LEU A 100 5.76 -32.48 -15.26
N THR A 101 4.89 -33.27 -14.65
CA THR A 101 3.66 -33.81 -15.26
C THR A 101 2.46 -33.41 -14.39
N ILE A 102 1.40 -32.91 -15.00
CA ILE A 102 0.17 -32.52 -14.31
C ILE A 102 -1.01 -33.32 -14.89
N THR A 103 -1.80 -33.94 -14.02
CA THR A 103 -3.01 -34.70 -14.37
C THR A 103 -4.23 -33.99 -13.79
N PHE A 104 -5.02 -33.36 -14.67
CA PHE A 104 -6.18 -32.58 -14.27
C PHE A 104 -7.38 -33.45 -13.88
N GLN A 105 -8.00 -33.12 -12.74
CA GLN A 105 -9.29 -33.63 -12.28
C GLN A 105 -10.31 -32.48 -12.26
N ASP A 106 -11.56 -32.77 -11.85
CA ASP A 106 -12.66 -31.79 -11.88
C ASP A 106 -12.43 -30.56 -10.98
N LYS A 107 -11.78 -30.75 -9.81
CA LYS A 107 -11.58 -29.69 -8.80
C LYS A 107 -10.15 -29.51 -8.30
N TYR A 108 -9.23 -30.35 -8.77
CA TYR A 108 -7.84 -30.36 -8.35
C TYR A 108 -6.99 -30.95 -9.48
N ALA A 109 -5.68 -30.83 -9.38
CA ALA A 109 -4.76 -31.57 -10.23
C ALA A 109 -3.72 -32.30 -9.38
N ASP A 110 -3.43 -33.53 -9.77
CA ASP A 110 -2.27 -34.25 -9.26
C ASP A 110 -1.06 -33.85 -10.09
N PHE A 111 0.09 -33.69 -9.45
CA PHE A 111 1.34 -33.43 -10.16
C PHE A 111 2.43 -34.41 -9.75
N SER A 112 3.35 -34.68 -10.69
CA SER A 112 4.63 -35.30 -10.39
C SER A 112 5.78 -34.46 -10.94
N TYR A 113 6.85 -34.33 -10.16
CA TYR A 113 8.08 -33.65 -10.55
C TYR A 113 9.26 -34.57 -10.29
N SER A 114 10.10 -34.83 -11.29
CA SER A 114 11.28 -35.67 -11.15
C SER A 114 12.53 -35.00 -11.72
N LYS A 115 13.65 -35.09 -10.99
CA LYS A 115 14.95 -34.51 -11.39
C LYS A 115 16.08 -35.36 -10.79
N ASP A 116 17.23 -35.40 -11.47
CA ASP A 116 18.48 -35.90 -10.91
C ASP A 116 19.14 -34.82 -10.03
N PHE A 117 19.27 -35.11 -8.74
CA PHE A 117 19.92 -34.24 -7.76
C PHE A 117 21.35 -34.71 -7.46
N SER A 118 22.23 -33.74 -7.18
CA SER A 118 23.59 -34.02 -6.72
C SER A 118 23.59 -34.61 -5.30
N GLU A 119 24.74 -35.12 -4.84
CA GLU A 119 24.86 -35.60 -3.47
C GLU A 119 24.78 -34.44 -2.46
N GLY A 120 24.02 -34.62 -1.37
CA GLY A 120 23.89 -33.60 -0.32
C GLY A 120 22.45 -33.38 0.16
N VAL A 121 22.28 -32.32 0.94
CA VAL A 121 20.97 -31.86 1.46
C VAL A 121 20.37 -30.85 0.50
N HIS A 122 19.12 -31.08 0.12
CA HIS A 122 18.36 -30.23 -0.80
C HIS A 122 17.11 -29.71 -0.10
N ASN A 123 16.85 -28.42 -0.26
CA ASN A 123 15.60 -27.79 0.13
C ASN A 123 14.88 -27.32 -1.12
N LEU A 124 13.69 -27.87 -1.38
CA LEU A 124 12.83 -27.45 -2.47
C LEU A 124 11.67 -26.61 -1.97
N THR A 125 11.30 -25.61 -2.76
CA THR A 125 10.05 -24.87 -2.58
C THR A 125 9.20 -25.05 -3.82
N PHE A 126 8.02 -25.63 -3.66
CA PHE A 126 6.99 -25.70 -4.69
C PHE A 126 6.04 -24.53 -4.50
N VAL A 127 5.81 -23.76 -5.56
CA VAL A 127 4.91 -22.60 -5.56
C VAL A 127 3.81 -22.84 -6.59
N VAL A 128 2.56 -22.65 -6.19
CA VAL A 128 1.41 -22.59 -7.10
C VAL A 128 0.81 -21.19 -7.05
N ALA A 129 0.42 -20.64 -8.19
CA ALA A 129 -0.22 -19.33 -8.29
C ALA A 129 -1.45 -19.38 -9.20
N ASP A 130 -2.43 -18.52 -8.98
CA ASP A 130 -3.55 -18.30 -9.91
C ASP A 130 -3.25 -17.21 -10.96
N GLU A 131 -4.22 -16.90 -11.83
CA GLU A 131 -4.08 -15.90 -12.89
C GLU A 131 -3.95 -14.47 -12.34
N GLU A 132 -4.43 -14.26 -11.11
CA GLU A 132 -4.41 -13.00 -10.36
C GLU A 132 -3.12 -12.82 -9.53
N GLY A 133 -2.26 -13.85 -9.47
CA GLY A 133 -0.98 -13.83 -8.77
C GLY A 133 -1.05 -14.16 -7.27
N VAL A 134 -2.21 -14.58 -6.76
CA VAL A 134 -2.33 -15.16 -5.42
C VAL A 134 -1.62 -16.51 -5.44
N SER A 135 -0.76 -16.75 -4.45
CA SER A 135 0.08 -17.95 -4.45
C SER A 135 0.17 -18.62 -3.08
N ALA A 136 0.39 -19.92 -3.10
CA ALA A 136 0.79 -20.71 -1.95
C ALA A 136 2.07 -21.46 -2.25
N LYS A 137 2.76 -21.87 -1.17
CA LYS A 137 4.00 -22.61 -1.26
C LYS A 137 4.11 -23.70 -0.21
N VAL A 138 4.84 -24.75 -0.56
CA VAL A 138 5.24 -25.82 0.36
C VAL A 138 6.74 -26.06 0.22
N ASN A 139 7.42 -26.19 1.36
CA ASN A 139 8.84 -26.50 1.41
C ASN A 139 9.02 -27.99 1.68
N GLN A 140 10.04 -28.59 1.07
CA GLN A 140 10.34 -30.01 1.15
C GLN A 140 11.85 -30.22 1.22
N SER A 141 12.33 -30.88 2.26
CA SER A 141 13.74 -31.15 2.47
C SER A 141 14.03 -32.64 2.28
N PHE A 142 15.17 -32.98 1.67
CA PHE A 142 15.61 -34.37 1.53
C PHE A 142 17.13 -34.44 1.38
N THR A 143 17.70 -35.64 1.51
CA THR A 143 19.13 -35.90 1.33
C THR A 143 19.36 -36.96 0.25
N VAL A 144 20.27 -36.70 -0.67
CA VAL A 144 20.80 -37.71 -1.59
C VAL A 144 22.12 -38.21 -1.03
N ALA A 145 22.13 -39.49 -0.62
CA ALA A 145 23.31 -40.15 -0.08
C ALA A 145 24.36 -40.38 -1.17
N ALA A 146 25.63 -40.32 -0.78
CA ALA A 146 26.72 -40.60 -1.69
C ALA A 146 26.64 -42.03 -2.22
N SER A 147 26.74 -42.20 -3.54
CA SER A 147 26.60 -43.52 -4.16
C SER A 147 27.79 -44.39 -3.73
N SER A 148 27.58 -45.31 -2.79
CA SER A 148 28.60 -46.27 -2.41
C SER A 148 28.80 -47.23 -3.59
N VAL A 149 29.78 -46.94 -4.44
CA VAL A 149 30.24 -47.87 -5.46
C VAL A 149 30.78 -49.09 -4.73
N GLU A 150 29.99 -50.16 -4.66
CA GLU A 150 30.44 -51.49 -4.24
C GLU A 150 31.47 -51.97 -5.25
N GLN A 151 32.74 -51.78 -4.89
CA GLN A 151 33.90 -52.28 -5.60
C GLN A 151 33.92 -53.80 -5.40
N THR A 152 33.44 -54.54 -6.40
CA THR A 152 33.58 -56.00 -6.46
C THR A 152 35.03 -56.33 -6.79
N GLU A 153 35.87 -56.55 -5.77
CA GLU A 153 37.20 -57.13 -5.93
C GLU A 153 37.13 -58.65 -5.98
N ASP A 154 37.53 -59.18 -7.13
CA ASP A 154 37.86 -60.55 -7.44
C ASP A 154 39.19 -60.92 -6.75
N THR A 155 39.23 -61.96 -5.90
CA THR A 155 40.50 -62.66 -5.57
C THR A 155 40.26 -64.13 -5.24
N THR A 156 41.11 -64.95 -5.87
CA THR A 156 41.18 -66.40 -5.95
C THR A 156 41.73 -67.07 -4.67
N ALA A 157 41.26 -68.30 -4.36
CA ALA A 157 42.03 -69.50 -3.91
C ALA A 157 41.38 -70.37 -2.79
N THR A 158 40.80 -71.48 -3.22
CA THR A 158 40.98 -72.90 -2.78
C THR A 158 41.22 -73.28 -1.30
N THR A 159 40.32 -74.15 -0.77
CA THR A 159 40.48 -75.27 0.23
C THR A 159 40.81 -74.91 1.71
N VAL A 160 40.21 -75.45 2.79
CA VAL A 160 39.61 -76.76 3.16
C VAL A 160 38.56 -76.59 4.31
N ASN A 161 37.58 -77.51 4.38
CA ASN A 161 36.73 -77.99 5.52
C ASN A 161 37.22 -77.65 6.96
N GLU A 162 36.40 -77.57 8.02
CA GLU A 162 35.23 -78.37 8.42
C GLU A 162 34.56 -77.73 9.67
N ASN A 163 33.32 -78.13 9.95
CA ASN A 163 32.62 -78.16 11.25
C ASN A 163 31.72 -77.01 11.76
N THR A 164 30.41 -77.21 11.55
CA THR A 164 29.39 -77.61 12.55
C THR A 164 28.98 -76.69 13.72
N SER A 165 27.65 -76.42 13.71
CA SER A 165 26.68 -76.28 14.82
C SER A 165 26.26 -74.91 15.37
N GLN A 166 24.94 -74.70 15.24
CA GLN A 166 23.93 -74.23 16.22
C GLN A 166 24.39 -73.43 17.45
N VAL A 167 23.65 -72.36 17.79
CA VAL A 167 22.71 -72.29 18.95
C VAL A 167 22.13 -70.86 19.08
N GLN A 168 20.90 -70.82 19.62
CA GLN A 168 19.99 -69.71 19.92
C GLN A 168 20.38 -69.00 21.29
N PRO A 169 19.51 -68.27 22.03
CA PRO A 169 19.69 -66.86 22.39
C PRO A 169 19.83 -66.57 23.92
N SER A 170 20.08 -65.30 24.30
CA SER A 170 19.68 -64.64 25.57
C SER A 170 20.07 -63.16 25.49
N ALA A 171 19.23 -62.16 25.76
CA ALA A 171 18.48 -61.82 26.98
C ALA A 171 19.36 -61.24 28.11
N GLU A 172 19.14 -59.95 28.41
CA GLU A 172 19.16 -59.23 29.71
C GLU A 172 19.32 -57.73 29.41
N GLU A 173 18.33 -56.87 29.67
CA GLU A 173 17.82 -56.31 30.94
C GLU A 173 18.49 -54.99 31.40
N ILE A 174 17.62 -53.96 31.48
CA ILE A 174 17.46 -53.01 32.59
C ILE A 174 18.51 -51.88 32.78
N ASN A 175 18.05 -50.61 32.62
CA ASN A 175 17.72 -49.81 33.81
C ASN A 175 16.79 -48.62 33.56
N THR A 176 15.85 -48.49 34.48
CA THR A 176 14.81 -47.47 34.62
C THR A 176 15.27 -46.42 35.65
N SER A 177 14.84 -45.17 35.51
CA SER A 177 14.60 -44.29 36.66
C SER A 177 13.49 -43.31 36.33
N GLN A 178 12.45 -43.35 37.17
CA GLN A 178 11.20 -42.59 37.13
C GLN A 178 11.15 -41.65 38.35
N GLU A 179 10.25 -40.66 38.25
CA GLU A 179 9.55 -39.94 39.34
C GLU A 179 10.30 -38.84 40.13
N THR A 180 9.66 -37.75 40.58
CA THR A 180 8.22 -37.51 40.84
C THR A 180 7.86 -36.00 40.84
N ASP A 181 6.56 -35.75 40.62
CA ASP A 181 5.76 -34.54 40.88
C ASP A 181 5.84 -33.96 42.31
N THR A 182 5.57 -32.66 42.47
CA THR A 182 4.59 -32.16 43.46
C THR A 182 4.04 -30.77 43.09
N SER A 183 2.77 -30.55 43.42
CA SER A 183 1.89 -29.41 43.11
C SER A 183 1.67 -28.44 44.30
N THR A 184 1.01 -27.30 44.00
CA THR A 184 0.20 -26.35 44.83
C THR A 184 0.95 -25.35 45.75
N THR A 185 0.62 -24.04 45.92
CA THR A 185 -0.63 -23.24 45.85
C THR A 185 -0.33 -21.71 45.86
N SER A 186 -1.22 -20.89 45.26
CA SER A 186 -1.62 -19.47 45.54
C SER A 186 -0.63 -18.41 46.05
N ASP A 187 -0.54 -17.26 45.35
CA ASP A 187 -0.67 -15.93 46.00
C ASP A 187 -1.08 -14.78 45.06
N GLN A 188 -1.73 -13.77 45.65
CA GLN A 188 -2.38 -12.60 45.04
C GLN A 188 -1.39 -11.55 44.47
N GLY A 189 -1.87 -10.86 43.42
CA GLY A 189 -1.81 -9.39 43.33
C GLY A 189 -0.50 -8.73 42.88
N THR A 190 -0.47 -8.26 41.64
CA THR A 190 -0.43 -6.83 41.29
C THR A 190 -0.43 -6.72 39.77
N ASP A 191 -1.58 -6.37 39.21
CA ASP A 191 -1.72 -5.94 37.83
C ASP A 191 -1.22 -4.49 37.74
N THR A 192 0.09 -4.34 37.60
CA THR A 192 0.68 -3.08 37.16
C THR A 192 0.93 -3.20 35.67
N THR A 193 -0.05 -2.76 34.87
CA THR A 193 0.24 -2.37 33.50
C THR A 193 1.37 -1.34 33.57
N PRO A 194 2.53 -1.57 32.96
CA PRO A 194 3.60 -0.60 32.97
C PRO A 194 3.07 0.70 32.35
N PRO A 195 3.38 1.88 32.89
CA PRO A 195 3.12 3.11 32.15
C PRO A 195 3.80 2.98 30.78
N PRO A 196 3.19 3.49 29.69
CA PRO A 196 3.79 3.41 28.36
C PRO A 196 5.20 3.96 28.47
N VAL A 197 6.18 3.07 28.34
CA VAL A 197 7.59 3.45 28.27
C VAL A 197 7.67 4.41 27.11
N ASP A 198 8.15 5.62 27.37
CA ASP A 198 8.30 6.64 26.34
C ASP A 198 9.30 6.11 25.29
N GLU A 199 8.77 5.47 24.25
CA GLU A 199 9.49 4.95 23.10
C GLU A 199 9.90 6.07 22.14
N SER A 200 9.42 7.30 22.38
CA SER A 200 9.67 8.43 21.51
C SER A 200 11.16 8.69 21.34
N GLY A 201 11.59 8.81 20.08
CA GLY A 201 12.98 9.06 19.72
C GLY A 201 13.91 7.83 19.77
N LYS A 202 13.38 6.62 19.99
CA LYS A 202 14.17 5.37 19.95
C LYS A 202 14.04 4.59 18.66
N ARG A 203 12.91 4.71 17.94
CA ARG A 203 12.74 4.04 16.64
C ARG A 203 13.62 4.72 15.58
N PRO A 204 14.14 3.95 14.62
CA PRO A 204 14.69 4.55 13.42
C PRO A 204 13.58 5.29 12.66
N TYR A 205 13.95 6.34 11.91
CA TYR A 205 12.97 7.14 11.17
C TYR A 205 13.56 7.76 9.92
N MET A 206 12.75 7.86 8.87
CA MET A 206 13.17 8.56 7.65
C MET A 206 13.03 10.07 7.87
N ALA A 207 14.17 10.76 7.88
CA ALA A 207 14.22 12.21 8.03
C ALA A 207 14.04 12.92 6.69
N LYS A 208 14.61 12.36 5.61
CA LYS A 208 14.48 12.85 4.25
C LYS A 208 14.55 11.70 3.25
N MET A 209 13.87 11.89 2.12
CA MET A 209 14.05 11.07 0.92
C MET A 209 14.20 11.99 -0.29
N TYR A 210 15.19 11.67 -1.13
CA TYR A 210 15.46 12.41 -2.35
C TYR A 210 15.55 11.45 -3.53
N LEU A 211 15.15 11.95 -4.70
CA LEU A 211 15.56 11.42 -6.00
C LEU A 211 16.79 12.21 -6.45
N ILE A 212 17.88 11.50 -6.74
CA ILE A 212 19.20 12.10 -6.98
C ILE A 212 19.84 11.59 -8.27
N PRO A 213 20.67 12.40 -8.97
CA PRO A 213 21.49 11.90 -10.06
C PRO A 213 22.49 10.82 -9.61
N GLN A 214 22.82 9.87 -10.48
CA GLN A 214 23.79 8.82 -10.15
C GLN A 214 25.16 9.39 -9.80
N GLY A 215 25.83 8.81 -8.79
CA GLY A 215 27.19 9.20 -8.40
C GLY A 215 27.28 10.51 -7.62
N THR A 216 26.14 11.13 -7.27
CA THR A 216 26.10 12.37 -6.48
C THR A 216 25.87 12.08 -4.99
N GLU A 217 25.86 10.83 -4.56
CA GLU A 217 25.32 10.41 -3.25
C GLU A 217 26.16 10.96 -2.08
N ASP A 218 27.45 11.20 -2.33
CA ASP A 218 28.39 11.81 -1.39
C ASP A 218 28.21 13.32 -1.20
N GLU A 219 27.47 14.00 -2.10
CA GLU A 219 27.16 15.43 -1.97
C GLU A 219 26.11 15.70 -0.89
N TYR A 220 25.36 14.68 -0.47
CA TYR A 220 24.40 14.80 0.62
C TYR A 220 25.09 14.89 1.98
N GLU A 221 24.84 15.97 2.70
CA GLU A 221 25.28 16.15 4.08
C GLU A 221 24.09 16.24 5.04
N PRO A 222 23.90 15.23 5.90
CA PRO A 222 22.80 15.21 6.86
C PRO A 222 22.81 16.46 7.76
N GLY A 223 21.66 17.13 7.86
CA GLY A 223 21.50 18.36 8.65
C GLY A 223 21.84 19.66 7.92
N LYS A 224 22.29 19.60 6.65
CA LYS A 224 22.41 20.77 5.77
C LYS A 224 21.34 20.77 4.69
N GLU A 225 21.21 21.89 3.98
CA GLU A 225 20.35 21.94 2.79
C GLU A 225 20.89 21.00 1.70
N ALA A 226 19.99 20.24 1.08
CA ALA A 226 20.35 19.34 -0.01
C ALA A 226 20.74 20.13 -1.27
N PRO A 227 21.64 19.60 -2.10
CA PRO A 227 21.98 20.17 -3.40
C PRO A 227 20.75 20.54 -4.24
N SER A 228 20.88 21.57 -5.09
CA SER A 228 19.76 22.10 -5.86
C SER A 228 19.18 21.12 -6.89
N ASN A 229 19.99 20.17 -7.37
CA ASN A 229 19.61 19.09 -8.28
C ASN A 229 18.90 17.91 -7.58
N TYR A 230 18.78 17.92 -6.25
CA TYR A 230 18.08 16.87 -5.51
C TYR A 230 16.58 17.19 -5.45
N LEU A 231 15.77 16.21 -5.85
CA LEU A 231 14.32 16.33 -5.85
C LEU A 231 13.77 15.63 -4.62
N LEU A 232 12.78 16.23 -3.94
CA LEU A 232 12.03 15.51 -2.92
C LEU A 232 11.29 14.34 -3.58
N THR A 233 11.02 13.24 -2.89
CA THR A 233 10.39 12.07 -3.54
C THR A 233 8.86 12.15 -3.58
N GLU A 234 8.22 12.95 -2.72
CA GLU A 234 6.75 13.02 -2.62
C GLU A 234 6.10 13.72 -3.82
N ASP A 235 5.30 12.95 -4.57
CA ASP A 235 4.45 13.39 -5.69
C ASP A 235 5.20 14.14 -6.79
N MET A 236 6.46 13.79 -6.99
CA MET A 236 7.21 14.31 -8.11
C MET A 236 6.74 13.67 -9.40
N THR A 237 6.51 14.51 -10.39
CA THR A 237 6.36 14.08 -11.77
C THR A 237 7.68 14.29 -12.51
N ARG A 238 7.86 13.58 -13.64
CA ARG A 238 9.00 13.71 -14.54
C ARG A 238 10.33 13.42 -13.87
N VAL A 239 10.40 12.35 -13.11
CA VAL A 239 11.66 11.86 -12.54
C VAL A 239 12.53 11.27 -13.66
N PRO A 240 13.79 11.70 -13.82
CA PRO A 240 14.65 11.14 -14.86
C PRO A 240 14.93 9.65 -14.62
N LEU A 241 15.08 8.88 -15.70
CA LEU A 241 15.14 7.42 -15.65
C LEU A 241 16.41 6.87 -15.00
N ASP A 242 17.46 7.69 -14.92
CA ASP A 242 18.74 7.34 -14.34
C ASP A 242 18.86 7.72 -12.86
N TYR A 243 17.88 8.39 -12.26
CA TYR A 243 17.98 8.80 -10.86
C TYR A 243 17.98 7.59 -9.91
N LYS A 244 18.57 7.78 -8.73
CA LYS A 244 18.50 6.86 -7.60
C LYS A 244 17.65 7.46 -6.48
N ILE A 245 17.18 6.61 -5.59
CA ILE A 245 16.56 7.06 -4.34
C ILE A 245 17.65 7.14 -3.27
N LEU A 246 17.77 8.29 -2.61
CA LEU A 246 18.57 8.48 -1.41
C LEU A 246 17.64 8.63 -0.20
N ILE A 247 17.92 7.91 0.88
CA ILE A 247 17.16 7.96 2.13
C ILE A 247 18.09 8.32 3.29
N ASP A 248 17.75 9.39 4.02
CA ASP A 248 18.33 9.71 5.31
C ASP A 248 17.51 9.05 6.42
N VAL A 249 17.99 7.90 6.93
CA VAL A 249 17.41 7.25 8.10
C VAL A 249 18.17 7.68 9.35
N ARG A 250 17.46 8.18 10.36
CA ARG A 250 18.06 8.57 11.64
C ARG A 250 17.70 7.57 12.71
N SER A 251 18.68 7.20 13.53
CA SER A 251 18.47 6.34 14.69
C SER A 251 19.46 6.68 15.80
N ASN A 252 19.05 6.39 17.04
CA ASN A 252 19.90 6.55 18.21
C ASN A 252 20.74 5.30 18.52
N THR A 253 20.43 4.19 17.88
CA THR A 253 21.24 2.97 17.90
C THR A 253 21.66 2.60 16.48
N SER A 254 22.45 1.54 16.36
CA SER A 254 22.77 0.92 15.07
C SER A 254 21.51 0.33 14.41
N LEU A 255 21.50 0.31 13.08
CA LEU A 255 20.43 -0.26 12.27
C LEU A 255 20.68 -1.74 12.01
N ASN A 256 19.60 -2.52 12.00
CA ASN A 256 19.64 -3.94 11.67
C ASN A 256 19.29 -4.12 10.18
N GLU A 257 20.25 -4.58 9.39
CA GLU A 257 20.13 -4.75 7.94
C GLU A 257 19.53 -6.11 7.52
N SER A 258 18.93 -6.86 8.45
CA SER A 258 18.28 -8.14 8.15
C SER A 258 17.03 -8.03 7.26
N GLN A 259 16.53 -6.82 7.06
CA GLN A 259 15.39 -6.52 6.20
C GLN A 259 15.76 -5.38 5.25
N PRO A 260 15.30 -5.40 3.99
CA PRO A 260 15.56 -4.30 3.05
C PRO A 260 14.86 -3.03 3.53
N LEU A 261 15.50 -1.87 3.38
CA LEU A 261 14.90 -0.58 3.77
C LEU A 261 13.71 -0.19 2.88
N ILE A 262 13.84 -0.41 1.57
CA ILE A 262 12.77 -0.13 0.59
C ILE A 262 12.21 -1.43 0.07
N THR A 263 10.89 -1.46 -0.06
CA THR A 263 10.20 -2.40 -0.94
C THR A 263 9.46 -1.61 -2.01
N PHE A 264 9.64 -1.98 -3.28
CA PHE A 264 8.95 -1.35 -4.41
C PHE A 264 7.62 -2.04 -4.72
N PHE A 265 6.80 -1.34 -5.50
CA PHE A 265 5.63 -1.91 -6.16
C PHE A 265 5.86 -2.13 -7.65
N GLY A 266 5.32 -3.23 -8.15
CA GLY A 266 5.48 -3.71 -9.53
C GLY A 266 6.66 -4.68 -9.69
N ASP A 267 7.06 -4.90 -10.94
CA ASP A 267 8.09 -5.88 -11.31
C ASP A 267 9.54 -5.40 -11.06
N ILE A 268 9.70 -4.24 -10.40
CA ILE A 268 11.00 -3.66 -10.09
C ILE A 268 11.36 -4.05 -8.67
N THR A 269 12.43 -4.82 -8.54
CA THR A 269 13.10 -5.04 -7.26
C THR A 269 14.37 -4.18 -7.21
N GLY A 270 15.27 -4.45 -6.30
CA GLY A 270 16.50 -3.68 -6.20
C GLY A 270 17.22 -3.93 -4.91
N THR A 271 18.31 -3.19 -4.76
CA THR A 271 19.19 -3.33 -3.60
C THR A 271 19.37 -1.97 -2.95
N ASP A 272 19.09 -1.92 -1.66
CA ASP A 272 19.53 -0.85 -0.80
C ASP A 272 21.00 -1.05 -0.42
N LYS A 273 21.74 0.06 -0.41
CA LYS A 273 23.15 0.11 -0.04
C LYS A 273 23.34 1.24 0.95
N LEU A 274 23.85 0.92 2.13
CA LEU A 274 24.33 1.93 3.07
C LEU A 274 25.59 2.60 2.47
N VAL A 275 25.50 3.89 2.19
CA VAL A 275 26.58 4.69 1.59
C VAL A 275 27.42 5.35 2.67
N LYS A 276 26.76 5.96 3.67
CA LYS A 276 27.44 6.79 4.66
C LYS A 276 26.71 6.75 5.99
N THR A 277 27.47 6.69 7.09
CA THR A 277 26.95 6.93 8.44
C THR A 277 27.58 8.20 8.99
N THR A 278 26.75 9.14 9.46
CA THR A 278 27.19 10.44 10.00
C THR A 278 26.63 10.61 11.41
N VAL A 279 27.49 10.95 12.38
CA VAL A 279 27.03 11.29 13.73
C VAL A 279 26.51 12.73 13.70
N LEU A 280 25.22 12.92 13.95
CA LEU A 280 24.59 14.25 13.99
C LEU A 280 24.69 14.87 15.38
N THR A 281 24.45 14.06 16.41
CA THR A 281 24.55 14.44 17.81
C THR A 281 25.12 13.26 18.60
N ASN A 282 25.41 13.44 19.89
CA ASN A 282 25.87 12.36 20.77
C ASN A 282 24.94 11.15 20.81
N CYS A 283 23.66 11.34 20.46
CA CYS A 283 22.63 10.31 20.55
C CYS A 283 21.97 9.98 19.20
N ILE A 284 22.30 10.65 18.09
CA ILE A 284 21.63 10.42 16.80
C ILE A 284 22.68 10.26 15.70
N LYS A 285 22.56 9.16 14.97
CA LYS A 285 23.29 8.89 13.74
C LYS A 285 22.34 8.96 12.55
N ALA A 286 22.83 9.53 11.46
CA ALA A 286 22.21 9.49 10.14
C ALA A 286 22.86 8.36 9.33
N TYR A 287 22.03 7.50 8.74
CA TYR A 287 22.38 6.37 7.91
C TYR A 287 21.82 6.64 6.52
N ILE A 288 22.72 6.87 5.58
CA ILE A 288 22.38 7.31 4.23
C ILE A 288 22.37 6.09 3.33
N TYR A 289 21.17 5.68 2.96
CA TYR A 289 20.96 4.58 2.03
C TYR A 289 20.74 5.13 0.64
N THR A 290 21.24 4.39 -0.34
CA THR A 290 20.80 4.54 -1.72
C THR A 290 20.12 3.28 -2.15
N TYR A 291 19.03 3.41 -2.88
CA TYR A 291 18.40 2.28 -3.54
C TYR A 291 18.66 2.33 -5.03
N THR A 292 19.16 1.21 -5.56
CA THR A 292 19.35 1.02 -6.99
C THR A 292 18.35 -0.04 -7.46
N PRO A 293 17.39 0.32 -8.33
CA PRO A 293 16.46 -0.66 -8.89
C PRO A 293 17.21 -1.68 -9.75
N ASP A 294 16.74 -2.93 -9.77
CA ASP A 294 17.31 -4.03 -10.55
C ASP A 294 17.13 -3.83 -12.06
N LYS A 295 16.05 -3.15 -12.43
CA LYS A 295 15.70 -2.71 -13.77
C LYS A 295 15.78 -1.20 -13.83
N LYS A 296 16.05 -0.66 -15.02
CA LYS A 296 15.92 0.78 -15.24
C LYS A 296 14.46 1.17 -15.04
N PHE A 297 14.22 2.40 -14.57
CA PHE A 297 12.86 2.89 -14.56
C PHE A 297 12.33 2.99 -16.00
N GLU A 298 11.11 2.53 -16.17
CA GLU A 298 10.38 2.62 -17.42
C GLU A 298 9.94 4.06 -17.63
N PRO A 299 9.98 4.55 -18.88
CA PRO A 299 9.51 5.88 -19.17
C PRO A 299 8.03 6.05 -18.83
N GLY A 300 7.71 7.15 -18.17
CA GLY A 300 6.33 7.54 -17.94
C GLY A 300 5.53 6.71 -16.97
N THR A 301 6.22 5.97 -16.12
CA THR A 301 5.62 5.05 -15.18
C THR A 301 5.56 5.70 -13.81
N THR A 302 4.40 5.58 -13.16
CA THR A 302 4.25 5.96 -11.75
C THR A 302 4.75 4.83 -10.88
N TYR A 303 5.74 5.14 -10.04
CA TYR A 303 6.29 4.25 -9.04
C TYR A 303 5.79 4.64 -7.67
N GLU A 304 5.35 3.64 -6.93
CA GLU A 304 5.05 3.75 -5.52
C GLU A 304 6.24 3.17 -4.74
N VAL A 305 6.75 3.94 -3.78
CA VAL A 305 7.89 3.58 -2.94
C VAL A 305 7.42 3.44 -1.51
N TYR A 306 7.83 2.34 -0.87
CA TYR A 306 7.45 2.06 0.50
C TYR A 306 8.66 1.77 1.38
N ILE A 307 8.73 2.46 2.52
CA ILE A 307 9.70 2.15 3.57
C ILE A 307 9.20 0.92 4.32
N ASN A 308 9.99 -0.14 4.30
CA ASN A 308 9.66 -1.43 4.90
C ASN A 308 9.42 -1.27 6.42
N PRO A 309 8.23 -1.58 6.95
CA PRO A 309 7.90 -1.42 8.36
C PRO A 309 8.65 -2.43 9.23
N LYS A 310 9.24 -3.47 8.64
CA LYS A 310 10.09 -4.44 9.34
C LYS A 310 11.55 -4.01 9.41
N PHE A 311 11.93 -2.93 8.74
CA PHE A 311 13.24 -2.32 8.93
C PHE A 311 13.34 -1.79 10.35
N ALA A 312 14.34 -2.24 11.10
CA ALA A 312 14.43 -1.99 12.52
C ALA A 312 15.86 -1.62 12.93
N ASN A 313 15.99 -1.09 14.14
CA ASN A 313 17.29 -0.94 14.77
C ASN A 313 17.71 -2.22 15.53
N ASP A 314 18.92 -2.23 16.09
CA ASP A 314 19.44 -3.37 16.87
C ASP A 314 18.63 -3.72 18.12
N GLN A 315 17.73 -2.82 18.55
CA GLN A 315 16.82 -3.06 19.66
C GLN A 315 15.49 -3.70 19.21
N GLY A 316 15.33 -3.99 17.92
CA GLY A 316 14.09 -4.51 17.34
C GLY A 316 12.98 -3.46 17.21
N LEU A 317 13.30 -2.17 17.37
CA LEU A 317 12.33 -1.10 17.17
C LEU A 317 12.19 -0.80 15.69
N GLU A 318 11.01 -1.12 15.16
CA GLU A 318 10.61 -0.93 13.75
C GLU A 318 10.47 0.56 13.37
N ILE A 319 10.93 0.89 12.15
CA ILE A 319 10.81 2.22 11.52
C ILE A 319 9.35 2.61 11.34
N ILE A 320 9.06 3.91 11.41
CA ILE A 320 7.75 4.42 11.02
C ILE A 320 7.63 4.37 9.49
N PRO A 321 6.69 3.59 8.95
CA PRO A 321 6.55 3.39 7.52
C PRO A 321 6.11 4.69 6.82
N ARG A 322 6.51 4.82 5.56
CA ARG A 322 6.13 5.94 4.69
C ARG A 322 5.84 5.42 3.30
N PHE A 323 4.77 5.95 2.74
CA PHE A 323 4.34 5.68 1.37
C PHE A 323 4.54 6.95 0.54
N LEU A 324 5.20 6.80 -0.61
CA LEU A 324 5.55 7.90 -1.49
C LEU A 324 5.24 7.45 -2.92
N LYS A 325 4.91 8.41 -3.79
CA LYS A 325 4.71 8.15 -5.22
C LYS A 325 5.46 9.17 -6.06
N PHE A 326 6.02 8.73 -7.17
CA PHE A 326 6.61 9.60 -8.19
C PHE A 326 6.36 9.03 -9.59
N THR A 327 6.38 9.87 -10.61
CA THR A 327 6.20 9.48 -12.01
C THR A 327 7.43 9.83 -12.82
N THR A 328 7.95 8.90 -13.63
CA THR A 328 9.14 9.16 -14.46
C THR A 328 8.85 9.98 -15.70
N VAL A 329 9.90 10.55 -16.29
CA VAL A 329 9.86 11.19 -17.62
C VAL A 329 9.45 10.18 -18.68
N SER A 330 8.82 10.65 -19.76
CA SER A 330 8.29 9.78 -20.81
C SER A 330 9.26 9.35 -21.88
N GLU A 331 8.87 8.35 -22.68
CA GLU A 331 9.70 7.84 -23.78
C GLU A 331 9.90 8.88 -24.89
N ASN A 332 8.82 9.59 -25.24
CA ASN A 332 8.87 10.72 -26.19
C ASN A 332 9.81 11.84 -25.71
N TYR A 333 10.04 11.95 -24.40
CA TYR A 333 10.96 12.91 -23.81
C TYR A 333 12.42 12.68 -24.21
N GLY A 334 12.80 11.43 -24.52
CA GLY A 334 14.15 11.11 -25.02
C GLY A 334 14.49 11.80 -26.34
N SER A 335 13.47 12.11 -27.16
CA SER A 335 13.63 12.83 -28.44
C SER A 335 13.71 14.36 -28.29
N TYR A 336 13.26 14.90 -27.15
CA TYR A 336 13.27 16.33 -26.82
C TYR A 336 14.28 16.68 -25.72
N GLN A 337 15.25 15.79 -25.45
CA GLN A 337 16.26 15.87 -24.39
C GLN A 337 16.66 17.32 -24.02
N PHE A 338 15.97 17.88 -23.02
CA PHE A 338 16.31 19.18 -22.47
C PHE A 338 17.54 19.02 -21.59
N SER A 339 18.47 19.98 -21.62
CA SER A 339 19.73 19.90 -20.89
C SER A 339 19.53 19.69 -19.39
N ALA A 340 18.43 20.23 -18.82
CA ALA A 340 18.00 20.06 -17.43
C ALA A 340 17.75 18.60 -17.00
N ASP A 341 17.35 17.74 -17.95
CA ASP A 341 16.93 16.36 -17.67
C ASP A 341 18.02 15.32 -17.98
N LYS A 342 19.22 15.78 -18.38
CA LYS A 342 20.42 14.93 -18.59
C LYS A 342 21.23 14.66 -17.32
N GLY A 343 20.67 14.97 -16.15
CA GLY A 343 21.39 14.97 -14.88
C GLY A 343 22.37 16.14 -14.77
N ASN A 344 22.52 16.68 -13.56
CA ASN A 344 23.49 17.75 -13.22
C ASN A 344 23.30 19.14 -13.88
N VAL A 345 22.14 19.45 -14.44
CA VAL A 345 21.80 20.81 -14.89
C VAL A 345 20.56 21.30 -14.15
N VAL A 346 20.54 22.57 -13.74
CA VAL A 346 19.42 23.18 -13.02
C VAL A 346 18.13 23.04 -13.85
N ARG A 347 17.05 22.58 -13.21
CA ARG A 347 15.69 22.49 -13.78
C ARG A 347 15.09 23.88 -13.98
N ASP A 348 15.61 24.62 -14.94
CA ASP A 348 15.02 25.90 -15.31
C ASP A 348 14.03 25.68 -16.47
N ASN A 349 12.80 25.36 -16.08
CA ASN A 349 11.55 25.46 -16.83
C ASN A 349 11.09 24.25 -17.68
N ASP A 350 9.80 23.96 -17.56
CA ASP A 350 9.07 22.98 -18.38
C ASP A 350 8.77 23.51 -19.78
N TYR A 351 9.51 23.20 -20.85
CA TYR A 351 9.35 23.88 -22.15
C TYR A 351 7.94 23.97 -22.80
N ILE A 352 6.99 23.05 -22.52
CA ILE A 352 5.59 23.20 -22.97
C ILE A 352 4.79 24.12 -22.03
N HIS A 353 4.97 23.99 -20.72
CA HIS A 353 4.46 24.91 -19.69
C HIS A 353 5.50 26.02 -19.33
N GLY A 354 6.33 26.41 -20.31
CA GLY A 354 7.71 26.86 -20.07
C GLY A 354 7.92 28.34 -20.17
N PRO A 355 9.14 28.81 -20.55
CA PRO A 355 9.33 30.22 -20.83
C PRO A 355 8.61 30.56 -22.15
N PHE A 356 7.31 30.86 -22.05
CA PHE A 356 6.44 31.26 -23.17
C PHE A 356 7.00 32.44 -23.96
N SER A 357 7.89 33.23 -23.34
CA SER A 357 8.66 34.30 -23.98
C SER A 357 9.58 33.81 -25.11
N ASN A 358 10.00 32.55 -25.08
CA ASN A 358 11.01 32.00 -26.00
C ASN A 358 10.39 31.05 -27.04
N VAL A 359 9.14 30.60 -26.85
CA VAL A 359 8.47 29.64 -27.74
C VAL A 359 7.00 30.05 -27.92
N THR A 360 6.74 31.08 -28.72
CA THR A 360 5.36 31.53 -29.02
C THR A 360 4.51 30.44 -29.68
N ASN A 361 5.14 29.45 -30.34
CA ASN A 361 4.45 28.29 -30.89
C ASN A 361 3.88 27.36 -29.80
N ALA A 362 4.41 27.39 -28.57
CA ALA A 362 3.88 26.59 -27.46
C ALA A 362 2.51 27.12 -27.01
N CYS A 363 2.28 28.44 -27.11
CA CYS A 363 0.97 29.03 -26.86
C CYS A 363 -0.09 28.43 -27.80
N ALA A 364 0.27 28.13 -29.04
CA ALA A 364 -0.62 27.56 -30.05
C ALA A 364 -1.03 26.10 -29.78
N LEU A 365 -0.37 25.42 -28.82
CA LEU A 365 -0.78 24.08 -28.39
C LEU A 365 -2.08 24.12 -27.58
N CYS A 366 -2.27 25.21 -26.83
CA CYS A 366 -3.40 25.41 -25.92
C CYS A 366 -4.41 26.42 -26.46
N HIS A 367 -3.92 27.44 -27.15
CA HIS A 367 -4.72 28.54 -27.66
C HIS A 367 -4.79 28.52 -29.18
N SER A 368 -6.00 28.67 -29.74
CA SER A 368 -6.19 28.78 -31.18
C SER A 368 -6.86 30.09 -31.53
N THR A 369 -6.16 30.93 -32.29
CA THR A 369 -6.73 32.19 -32.81
C THR A 369 -7.75 31.96 -33.93
N HIS A 370 -7.80 30.76 -34.52
CA HIS A 370 -8.70 30.42 -35.61
C HIS A 370 -9.91 29.60 -35.16
N GLU A 371 -9.75 28.78 -34.12
CA GLU A 371 -10.75 27.80 -33.68
C GLU A 371 -11.13 27.95 -32.20
N GLY A 372 -10.42 28.79 -31.43
CA GLY A 372 -10.71 29.05 -30.03
C GLY A 372 -12.04 29.79 -29.85
N ASN A 373 -12.87 29.28 -28.96
CA ASN A 373 -14.26 29.70 -28.77
C ASN A 373 -14.52 30.27 -27.36
N THR A 374 -13.46 30.50 -26.58
CA THR A 374 -13.47 31.20 -25.29
C THR A 374 -12.79 32.58 -25.40
N PRO A 375 -13.02 33.51 -24.46
CA PRO A 375 -12.33 34.82 -24.44
C PRO A 375 -10.81 34.73 -24.36
N THR A 376 -10.29 33.66 -23.78
CA THR A 376 -8.86 33.33 -23.63
C THR A 376 -8.34 32.44 -24.77
N LEU A 377 -9.17 32.19 -25.78
CA LEU A 377 -8.84 31.44 -27.00
C LEU A 377 -8.39 30.00 -26.74
N GLU A 378 -8.72 29.38 -25.61
CA GLU A 378 -8.49 27.95 -25.44
C GLU A 378 -9.22 27.18 -26.54
N GLY A 379 -8.54 26.23 -27.16
CA GLY A 379 -9.12 25.47 -28.27
C GLY A 379 -8.13 25.14 -29.38
N GLY A 380 -8.67 24.56 -30.46
CA GLY A 380 -7.90 24.06 -31.60
C GLY A 380 -8.13 22.58 -31.84
N LYS A 381 -7.08 21.87 -32.31
CA LYS A 381 -7.09 20.42 -32.57
C LYS A 381 -7.62 19.58 -31.39
N TYR A 382 -7.43 20.03 -30.16
CA TYR A 382 -7.77 19.31 -28.93
C TYR A 382 -9.08 19.79 -28.27
N GLY A 383 -9.77 20.78 -28.87
CA GLY A 383 -11.01 21.35 -28.33
C GLY A 383 -10.78 22.37 -27.20
N ALA A 384 -11.82 23.13 -26.86
CA ALA A 384 -11.76 24.25 -25.90
C ALA A 384 -12.12 23.87 -24.45
N GLU A 385 -12.41 22.61 -24.20
CA GLU A 385 -12.62 22.13 -22.83
C GLU A 385 -11.26 21.98 -22.16
N GLY A 386 -10.99 22.80 -21.13
CA GLY A 386 -9.67 22.90 -20.49
C GLY A 386 -9.09 21.55 -20.05
N ASN A 387 -9.92 20.65 -19.49
CA ASN A 387 -9.47 19.32 -19.09
C ASN A 387 -9.08 18.47 -20.31
N LYS A 388 -9.85 18.49 -21.40
CA LYS A 388 -9.51 17.72 -22.62
C LYS A 388 -8.19 18.18 -23.23
N LEU A 389 -7.92 19.49 -23.15
CA LEU A 389 -6.65 20.04 -23.60
C LEU A 389 -5.48 19.55 -22.74
N CYS A 390 -5.59 19.60 -21.42
CA CYS A 390 -4.56 19.08 -20.51
C CYS A 390 -4.36 17.57 -20.71
N MET A 391 -5.46 16.81 -20.75
CA MET A 391 -5.46 15.36 -20.89
C MET A 391 -4.96 14.88 -22.26
N ALA A 392 -4.94 15.72 -23.30
CA ALA A 392 -4.28 15.38 -24.57
C ALA A 392 -2.79 15.09 -24.41
N CYS A 393 -2.18 15.61 -23.35
CA CYS A 393 -0.84 15.24 -22.91
C CYS A 393 -0.85 14.48 -21.59
N HIS A 394 -1.86 14.65 -20.72
CA HIS A 394 -2.01 14.09 -19.37
C HIS A 394 -2.88 12.82 -19.26
N ASP A 395 -2.94 11.99 -20.29
CA ASP A 395 -3.77 10.77 -20.34
C ASP A 395 -3.10 9.51 -19.76
N GLY A 396 -1.88 9.62 -19.21
CA GLY A 396 -1.09 8.45 -18.82
C GLY A 396 -0.23 7.88 -19.94
N THR A 397 -0.43 8.33 -21.18
CA THR A 397 0.48 8.01 -22.28
C THR A 397 1.64 8.99 -22.26
N ASN A 398 2.79 8.57 -22.80
CA ASN A 398 3.96 9.43 -22.87
C ASN A 398 4.24 10.11 -21.53
N GLY A 399 4.20 9.32 -20.45
CA GLY A 399 4.69 9.65 -19.12
C GLY A 399 4.16 10.87 -18.42
N SER A 400 2.96 11.25 -18.82
CA SER A 400 2.17 12.13 -18.00
C SER A 400 1.42 11.33 -16.92
N PRO A 401 1.12 11.95 -15.77
CA PRO A 401 0.27 11.32 -14.78
C PRO A 401 -1.10 11.01 -15.39
N LYS A 402 -1.52 9.73 -15.31
CA LYS A 402 -2.90 9.35 -15.62
C LYS A 402 -3.81 9.81 -14.49
N VAL A 403 -4.90 10.49 -14.84
CA VAL A 403 -6.01 10.73 -13.91
C VAL A 403 -6.99 9.56 -13.99
N LEU A 404 -7.45 9.07 -12.84
CA LEU A 404 -8.50 8.06 -12.79
C LEU A 404 -9.81 8.73 -13.21
N ASP A 405 -10.41 8.26 -14.31
CA ASP A 405 -11.73 8.72 -14.78
C ASP A 405 -12.84 8.00 -14.01
N ASN A 406 -13.47 8.69 -13.06
CA ASN A 406 -14.52 8.15 -12.19
C ASN A 406 -15.56 9.22 -11.78
N GLU A 407 -16.67 8.79 -11.18
CA GLU A 407 -17.74 9.71 -10.72
C GLU A 407 -17.32 10.61 -9.53
N ASN A 408 -16.20 10.31 -8.85
CA ASN A 408 -15.73 10.99 -7.65
C ASN A 408 -14.40 11.72 -7.91
N GLU A 409 -14.44 12.75 -8.73
CA GLU A 409 -13.26 13.51 -9.11
C GLU A 409 -13.56 15.02 -9.25
N HIS A 410 -12.51 15.84 -9.24
CA HIS A 410 -12.62 17.27 -9.50
C HIS A 410 -12.69 17.60 -11.00
N ASN A 411 -12.36 16.68 -11.89
CA ASN A 411 -12.16 16.92 -13.32
C ASN A 411 -13.16 16.20 -14.24
N GLY A 412 -14.28 15.70 -13.68
CA GLY A 412 -15.29 14.93 -14.39
C GLY A 412 -15.93 15.71 -15.53
N THR A 413 -16.45 14.98 -16.53
CA THR A 413 -17.00 15.55 -17.76
C THR A 413 -18.15 16.56 -17.56
N ASP A 414 -18.80 16.52 -16.39
CA ASP A 414 -19.89 17.43 -15.99
C ASP A 414 -19.51 18.38 -14.83
N THR A 415 -18.21 18.48 -14.50
CA THR A 415 -17.73 19.34 -13.41
C THR A 415 -17.25 20.70 -13.93
N GLU A 416 -17.52 21.77 -13.19
CA GLU A 416 -17.06 23.13 -13.52
C GLU A 416 -15.58 23.37 -13.16
N VAL A 417 -14.90 22.38 -12.57
CA VAL A 417 -13.53 22.51 -12.09
C VAL A 417 -12.56 21.92 -13.12
N ALA A 418 -11.60 22.75 -13.54
CA ALA A 418 -10.58 22.37 -14.52
C ALA A 418 -9.22 22.11 -13.85
N CYS A 419 -8.31 21.44 -14.55
CA CYS A 419 -6.91 21.31 -14.12
C CYS A 419 -6.30 22.68 -13.79
N SER A 420 -6.67 23.71 -14.57
CA SER A 420 -6.24 25.09 -14.40
C SER A 420 -6.80 25.80 -13.16
N SER A 421 -7.78 25.20 -12.45
CA SER A 421 -8.26 25.71 -11.16
C SER A 421 -7.26 25.44 -10.04
N CYS A 422 -6.46 24.38 -10.15
CA CYS A 422 -5.42 24.04 -9.18
C CYS A 422 -4.02 24.39 -9.70
N HIS A 423 -3.76 24.09 -10.98
CA HIS A 423 -2.48 24.32 -11.63
C HIS A 423 -2.51 25.60 -12.46
N ASN A 424 -1.38 26.25 -12.60
CA ASN A 424 -1.16 27.36 -13.52
C ASN A 424 -0.23 26.90 -14.64
N PRO A 425 -0.75 26.56 -15.83
CA PRO A 425 0.08 26.12 -16.95
C PRO A 425 1.03 27.22 -17.44
N HIS A 426 0.80 28.49 -17.08
CA HIS A 426 1.70 29.60 -17.40
C HIS A 426 2.88 29.75 -16.43
N THR A 427 2.86 29.02 -15.30
CA THR A 427 3.95 29.01 -14.33
C THR A 427 4.76 27.74 -14.55
N PRO A 428 6.00 27.82 -15.08
CA PRO A 428 6.83 26.63 -15.22
C PRO A 428 7.09 26.01 -13.85
N GLY A 429 7.14 24.67 -13.81
CA GLY A 429 7.50 23.96 -12.60
C GLY A 429 8.91 24.35 -12.14
N THR A 430 9.05 24.74 -10.87
CA THR A 430 10.35 25.03 -10.23
C THR A 430 10.61 24.05 -9.10
N LYS A 431 11.75 24.16 -8.40
CA LYS A 431 12.00 23.36 -7.20
C LYS A 431 11.00 23.67 -6.08
N GLU A 432 10.63 24.93 -5.94
CA GLU A 432 9.70 25.44 -4.91
C GLU A 432 8.25 25.19 -5.31
N ASN A 433 7.96 25.11 -6.61
CA ASN A 433 6.64 24.85 -7.15
C ASN A 433 6.69 23.77 -8.27
N PRO A 434 7.02 22.51 -7.93
CA PRO A 434 7.25 21.46 -8.93
C PRO A 434 5.98 21.10 -9.71
N ASN A 435 4.81 21.41 -9.15
CA ASN A 435 3.51 21.11 -9.72
C ASN A 435 2.84 22.34 -10.34
N SER A 436 3.57 23.43 -10.57
CA SER A 436 3.06 24.62 -11.25
C SER A 436 1.80 25.22 -10.61
N MET A 437 1.65 25.19 -9.28
CA MET A 437 0.52 25.77 -8.56
C MET A 437 0.43 27.29 -8.75
N HIS A 438 -0.78 27.85 -8.59
CA HIS A 438 -1.01 29.29 -8.69
C HIS A 438 -0.18 30.09 -7.69
N SER A 439 0.29 31.27 -8.11
CA SER A 439 0.99 32.20 -7.23
C SER A 439 0.04 32.91 -6.26
N ILE A 440 0.53 33.23 -5.06
CA ILE A 440 -0.11 34.12 -4.09
C ILE A 440 0.66 35.43 -3.98
N SER A 441 -0.06 36.53 -3.75
CA SER A 441 0.48 37.91 -3.83
C SER A 441 1.49 38.27 -2.74
N ALA A 442 1.42 37.58 -1.59
CA ALA A 442 2.38 37.69 -0.50
C ALA A 442 2.86 36.30 -0.12
N ALA A 443 4.10 36.20 0.36
CA ALA A 443 4.61 34.94 0.88
C ALA A 443 3.77 34.47 2.07
N ASP A 444 3.48 33.18 2.14
CA ASP A 444 2.83 32.57 3.30
C ASP A 444 3.80 32.45 4.50
N ASN A 445 3.32 31.89 5.63
CA ASN A 445 4.16 31.69 6.82
C ASN A 445 5.30 30.67 6.62
N ASN A 446 5.30 29.94 5.50
CA ASN A 446 6.39 29.06 5.08
C ASN A 446 7.38 29.75 4.13
N GLY A 447 7.13 31.01 3.76
CA GLY A 447 7.94 31.77 2.80
C GLY A 447 7.62 31.45 1.33
N SER A 448 6.54 30.70 1.06
CA SER A 448 6.12 30.32 -0.28
C SER A 448 5.30 31.42 -0.95
N HIS A 449 5.58 31.70 -2.22
CA HIS A 449 4.78 32.58 -3.08
C HIS A 449 3.76 31.82 -3.94
N PHE A 450 3.52 30.54 -3.64
CA PHE A 450 2.58 29.69 -4.37
C PHE A 450 1.58 29.04 -3.44
N GLN A 451 0.39 28.75 -3.97
CA GLN A 451 -0.60 27.96 -3.26
C GLN A 451 -0.03 26.59 -2.90
N ALA A 452 -0.04 26.26 -1.62
CA ALA A 452 0.54 25.04 -1.10
C ALA A 452 -0.49 23.91 -0.96
N TYR A 453 0.02 22.69 -1.17
CA TYR A 453 -0.63 21.43 -0.85
C TYR A 453 0.44 20.53 -0.23
N ASN A 454 0.79 20.83 1.01
CA ASN A 454 1.84 20.11 1.73
C ASN A 454 1.31 18.78 2.25
N LYS A 455 2.16 17.75 2.21
CA LYS A 455 1.85 16.37 2.64
C LYS A 455 2.67 15.96 3.86
N ALA A 456 2.67 14.67 4.20
CA ALA A 456 3.23 14.14 5.42
C ALA A 456 4.66 14.61 5.76
N SER A 457 5.55 14.74 4.77
CA SER A 457 6.95 15.09 5.03
C SER A 457 7.20 16.60 5.11
N THR A 458 6.26 17.44 4.68
CA THR A 458 6.45 18.90 4.56
C THR A 458 5.45 19.72 5.35
N ALA A 459 4.26 19.18 5.63
CA ALA A 459 3.21 19.89 6.34
C ALA A 459 3.56 20.06 7.83
N LYS A 460 3.41 21.29 8.32
CA LYS A 460 3.50 21.63 9.74
C LYS A 460 2.13 21.55 10.41
N GLY A 461 1.05 21.51 9.64
CA GLY A 461 -0.34 21.36 10.09
C GLY A 461 -1.06 22.69 10.32
N ASN A 462 -0.55 23.78 9.74
CA ASN A 462 -1.21 25.09 9.75
C ASN A 462 -2.05 25.27 8.47
N VAL A 463 -2.93 26.28 8.42
CA VAL A 463 -3.82 26.47 7.26
C VAL A 463 -3.09 26.80 5.96
N ASP A 464 -1.94 27.48 6.05
CA ASP A 464 -1.18 27.91 4.87
C ASP A 464 -0.61 26.69 4.12
N ASP A 465 -0.30 25.61 4.84
CA ASP A 465 0.10 24.32 4.26
C ASP A 465 -0.93 23.76 3.26
N PHE A 466 -2.19 24.22 3.32
CA PHE A 466 -3.32 23.71 2.55
C PHE A 466 -4.02 24.79 1.73
N SER A 467 -3.34 25.91 1.47
CA SER A 467 -3.95 27.09 0.84
C SER A 467 -4.56 26.81 -0.54
N LEU A 468 -4.05 25.81 -1.28
CA LEU A 468 -4.65 25.34 -2.53
C LEU A 468 -6.09 24.86 -2.31
N CYS A 469 -6.30 23.94 -1.37
CA CYS A 469 -7.61 23.40 -1.04
C CYS A 469 -8.55 24.50 -0.50
N MET A 470 -8.01 25.38 0.34
CA MET A 470 -8.78 26.46 0.98
C MET A 470 -9.12 27.61 0.02
N SER A 471 -8.56 27.64 -1.19
CA SER A 471 -8.97 28.60 -2.22
C SER A 471 -10.46 28.46 -2.58
N CYS A 472 -10.98 27.22 -2.55
CA CYS A 472 -12.39 26.90 -2.80
C CYS A 472 -13.14 26.44 -1.54
N HIS A 473 -12.52 25.63 -0.66
CA HIS A 473 -13.18 25.05 0.52
C HIS A 473 -13.26 25.99 1.74
N ASN A 474 -13.62 27.26 1.51
CA ASN A 474 -13.64 28.34 2.50
C ASN A 474 -15.05 28.89 2.81
N GLY A 475 -16.10 28.20 2.38
CA GLY A 475 -17.49 28.60 2.66
C GLY A 475 -18.03 29.72 1.78
N LYS A 476 -17.25 30.21 0.81
CA LYS A 476 -17.74 31.22 -0.14
C LYS A 476 -18.73 30.59 -1.12
N VAL A 477 -19.66 31.43 -1.59
CA VAL A 477 -20.64 31.05 -2.62
C VAL A 477 -19.97 31.23 -3.98
N GLU A 478 -20.02 30.20 -4.82
CA GLU A 478 -19.61 30.36 -6.21
C GLU A 478 -20.55 31.32 -6.94
N THR A 479 -19.94 32.32 -7.59
CA THR A 479 -20.64 33.34 -8.38
C THR A 479 -21.24 32.70 -9.63
N GLY A 480 -22.52 32.33 -9.55
CA GLY A 480 -23.30 31.77 -10.67
C GLY A 480 -24.41 30.86 -10.18
N ASP A 481 -24.04 29.89 -9.36
CA ASP A 481 -24.90 28.74 -9.02
C ASP A 481 -25.57 28.80 -7.65
N LYS A 482 -25.27 29.83 -6.83
CA LYS A 482 -25.77 29.98 -5.45
C LYS A 482 -25.46 28.77 -4.54
N LYS A 483 -24.64 27.81 -4.98
CA LYS A 483 -24.20 26.68 -4.17
C LYS A 483 -23.12 27.18 -3.21
N THR A 484 -23.36 26.99 -1.91
CA THR A 484 -22.37 27.27 -0.88
C THR A 484 -21.41 26.08 -0.84
N ILE A 485 -20.13 26.30 -1.14
CA ILE A 485 -19.10 25.27 -0.95
C ILE A 485 -18.93 25.04 0.55
N SER A 486 -18.67 23.80 0.96
CA SER A 486 -18.38 23.49 2.37
C SER A 486 -17.24 24.35 2.91
N ASN A 487 -17.46 24.98 4.07
CA ASN A 487 -16.42 25.71 4.78
C ASN A 487 -15.54 24.72 5.56
N ILE A 488 -14.52 24.17 4.92
CA ILE A 488 -13.55 23.30 5.60
C ILE A 488 -12.47 24.15 6.28
N GLU A 489 -12.13 25.30 5.70
CA GLU A 489 -11.12 26.23 6.19
C GLU A 489 -11.30 26.60 7.68
N GLN A 490 -12.55 26.72 8.14
CA GLN A 490 -12.84 27.01 9.56
C GLN A 490 -12.19 26.02 10.54
N TYR A 491 -12.06 24.73 10.18
CA TYR A 491 -11.47 23.70 11.03
C TYR A 491 -9.93 23.81 11.12
N TYR A 492 -9.33 24.59 10.22
CA TYR A 492 -7.89 24.85 10.13
C TYR A 492 -7.51 26.28 10.55
N LYS A 493 -8.49 27.19 10.71
CA LYS A 493 -8.27 28.57 11.18
C LYS A 493 -8.81 28.89 12.56
N ASN A 494 -9.86 28.23 13.01
CA ASN A 494 -10.50 28.56 14.28
C ASN A 494 -9.75 27.88 15.44
N ASP A 495 -9.04 28.66 16.25
CA ASP A 495 -8.26 28.18 17.41
C ASP A 495 -9.08 27.29 18.37
N THR A 496 -10.37 27.58 18.54
CA THR A 496 -11.24 26.77 19.42
C THR A 496 -11.43 25.37 18.82
N LEU A 497 -11.81 25.28 17.55
CA LEU A 497 -12.01 24.00 16.86
C LEU A 497 -10.69 23.22 16.78
N ILE A 498 -9.59 23.89 16.44
CA ILE A 498 -8.24 23.30 16.40
C ILE A 498 -7.83 22.74 17.76
N SER A 499 -8.04 23.47 18.86
CA SER A 499 -7.67 23.00 20.20
C SER A 499 -8.48 21.78 20.64
N GLN A 500 -9.75 21.70 20.24
CA GLN A 500 -10.68 20.62 20.56
C GLN A 500 -10.54 19.42 19.63
N SER A 501 -9.97 19.60 18.43
CA SER A 501 -9.78 18.56 17.43
C SER A 501 -8.89 17.42 17.94
N GLY A 502 -9.38 16.19 17.83
CA GLY A 502 -8.61 14.96 18.00
C GLY A 502 -7.62 14.72 16.86
N HIS A 503 -7.82 15.37 15.71
CA HIS A 503 -6.92 15.32 14.55
C HIS A 503 -5.89 16.46 14.53
N ASN A 504 -5.92 17.36 15.52
CA ASN A 504 -4.80 18.25 15.79
C ASN A 504 -3.77 17.49 16.64
N ILE A 505 -2.72 16.99 15.99
CA ILE A 505 -1.72 16.12 16.59
C ILE A 505 -0.32 16.69 16.43
N LYS A 506 0.51 16.38 17.43
CA LYS A 506 1.96 16.48 17.30
C LYS A 506 2.50 15.12 16.86
N ALA A 507 3.18 15.11 15.72
CA ALA A 507 3.92 13.94 15.27
C ALA A 507 4.92 13.50 16.35
N THR A 508 5.18 12.20 16.40
CA THR A 508 6.25 11.67 17.25
C THR A 508 7.61 12.04 16.66
N ASP A 509 8.59 12.28 17.53
CA ASP A 509 9.95 12.71 17.10
C ASP A 509 10.59 11.68 16.16
N ASP A 510 10.28 10.40 16.35
CA ASP A 510 10.71 9.26 15.53
C ASP A 510 9.80 8.99 14.32
N SER A 511 8.88 9.89 13.98
CA SER A 511 8.16 9.81 12.69
C SER A 511 8.91 10.50 11.56
N GLY A 512 9.85 11.40 11.87
CA GLY A 512 10.52 12.26 10.89
C GLY A 512 9.66 13.37 10.29
N SER A 513 8.38 13.48 10.67
CA SER A 513 7.49 14.53 10.18
C SER A 513 7.56 15.79 11.06
N PRO A 514 7.51 17.00 10.46
CA PRO A 514 7.42 18.25 11.21
C PRO A 514 5.99 18.56 11.68
N LEU A 515 5.01 17.68 11.45
CA LEU A 515 3.61 17.94 11.75
C LEU A 515 3.40 18.23 13.25
N ASN A 516 2.83 19.40 13.53
CA ASN A 516 2.42 19.84 14.85
C ASN A 516 1.16 20.70 14.72
N GLY A 517 0.07 20.06 14.28
CA GLY A 517 -1.13 20.75 13.85
C GLY A 517 -2.18 19.78 13.29
N GLN A 518 -3.08 20.31 12.46
CA GLN A 518 -4.12 19.51 11.81
C GLN A 518 -3.55 18.57 10.75
N LEU A 519 -4.20 17.40 10.57
CA LEU A 519 -3.82 16.43 9.55
C LEU A 519 -3.89 17.03 8.13
N PRO A 520 -2.91 16.74 7.25
CA PRO A 520 -2.97 17.09 5.85
C PRO A 520 -4.13 16.44 5.10
N CYS A 521 -4.74 17.18 4.18
CA CYS A 521 -5.87 16.69 3.37
C CYS A 521 -5.53 15.39 2.62
N ALA A 522 -4.28 15.29 2.15
CA ALA A 522 -3.71 14.16 1.40
C ALA A 522 -3.67 12.84 2.19
N GLU A 523 -3.78 12.88 3.52
CA GLU A 523 -3.82 11.65 4.33
C GLU A 523 -5.12 10.88 4.08
N CYS A 524 -6.18 11.58 3.71
CA CYS A 524 -7.51 11.01 3.52
C CYS A 524 -8.03 11.12 2.09
N HIS A 525 -7.60 12.12 1.31
CA HIS A 525 -8.13 12.39 -0.03
C HIS A 525 -7.11 12.14 -1.15
N GLU A 526 -7.57 11.61 -2.29
CA GLU A 526 -6.85 11.69 -3.57
C GLU A 526 -7.35 12.89 -4.37
N THR A 527 -6.45 13.81 -4.72
CA THR A 527 -6.82 15.10 -5.34
C THR A 527 -7.30 14.99 -6.79
N HIS A 528 -6.89 13.94 -7.49
CA HIS A 528 -7.21 13.74 -8.91
C HIS A 528 -8.39 12.79 -9.14
N GLY A 529 -8.87 12.06 -8.13
CA GLY A 529 -9.97 11.11 -8.28
C GLY A 529 -9.79 9.87 -7.41
N SER A 530 -10.89 9.21 -7.06
CA SER A 530 -10.87 7.95 -6.32
C SER A 530 -12.05 7.06 -6.69
N GLU A 531 -11.86 5.74 -6.59
CA GLU A 531 -12.97 4.79 -6.66
C GLU A 531 -13.95 4.96 -5.50
N ASN A 532 -13.53 5.62 -4.42
CA ASN A 532 -14.35 5.86 -3.25
C ASN A 532 -15.11 7.18 -3.29
N LEU A 533 -16.29 7.17 -2.66
CA LEU A 533 -17.08 8.38 -2.40
C LEU A 533 -16.22 9.47 -1.74
N LYS A 534 -16.49 10.73 -2.09
CA LYS A 534 -15.81 11.92 -1.53
C LYS A 534 -14.31 11.96 -1.79
N MET A 535 -13.83 11.30 -2.86
CA MET A 535 -12.42 11.28 -3.24
C MET A 535 -11.52 10.69 -2.15
N LEU A 536 -12.04 9.77 -1.33
CA LEU A 536 -11.29 9.22 -0.20
C LEU A 536 -10.29 8.17 -0.66
N ARG A 537 -9.14 8.10 -0.01
CA ARG A 537 -8.11 7.11 -0.30
C ARG A 537 -8.59 5.72 0.06
N THR A 538 -8.28 4.76 -0.80
CA THR A 538 -8.49 3.33 -0.54
C THR A 538 -7.57 2.83 0.57
N GLU A 539 -6.33 3.30 0.59
CA GLU A 539 -5.34 2.96 1.60
C GLU A 539 -5.15 4.13 2.56
N LEU A 540 -5.51 3.92 3.83
CA LEU A 540 -5.43 4.93 4.88
C LEU A 540 -4.24 4.68 5.80
N GLY A 541 -3.57 5.76 6.16
CA GLY A 541 -2.34 5.75 6.94
C GLY A 541 -1.07 5.72 6.09
N ASN A 542 0.06 5.49 6.74
CA ASN A 542 1.37 5.55 6.09
C ASN A 542 1.92 4.16 5.69
N ILE A 543 1.09 3.11 5.75
CA ILE A 543 1.43 1.74 5.35
C ILE A 543 0.68 1.33 4.09
N LYS A 544 1.37 0.57 3.23
CA LYS A 544 0.68 -0.13 2.15
C LYS A 544 -0.11 -1.29 2.72
N ILE A 545 -1.37 -1.39 2.32
CA ILE A 545 -2.26 -2.42 2.81
C ILE A 545 -2.30 -3.54 1.77
N LYS A 546 -1.65 -4.68 2.07
CA LYS A 546 -1.66 -5.85 1.17
C LYS A 546 -2.99 -6.61 1.18
N ASP A 547 -3.68 -6.56 2.30
CA ASP A 547 -4.94 -7.26 2.52
C ASP A 547 -6.10 -6.34 2.13
N ASP A 548 -6.74 -6.62 0.99
CA ASP A 548 -7.81 -5.79 0.45
C ASP A 548 -8.98 -5.59 1.42
N SER A 549 -9.21 -6.51 2.37
CA SER A 549 -10.26 -6.34 3.39
C SER A 549 -9.97 -5.19 4.36
N LYS A 550 -8.69 -4.81 4.50
CA LYS A 550 -8.24 -3.69 5.34
C LYS A 550 -8.24 -2.36 4.59
N LYS A 551 -8.39 -2.38 3.26
CA LYS A 551 -8.61 -1.17 2.47
C LYS A 551 -10.00 -0.60 2.76
N PHE A 552 -10.14 0.71 2.58
CA PHE A 552 -11.44 1.35 2.58
C PHE A 552 -12.04 1.28 1.18
N ILE A 553 -13.23 0.68 1.08
CA ILE A 553 -14.03 0.67 -0.13
C ILE A 553 -15.43 1.15 0.25
N SER A 554 -15.86 2.28 -0.30
CA SER A 554 -17.21 2.78 -0.07
C SER A 554 -18.25 1.91 -0.76
N SER A 555 -19.40 1.70 -0.11
CA SER A 555 -20.54 0.96 -0.66
C SER A 555 -21.65 1.89 -1.17
N GLY A 556 -22.23 1.57 -2.32
CA GLY A 556 -23.32 2.34 -2.91
C GLY A 556 -22.89 3.73 -3.41
N LYS A 557 -23.87 4.61 -3.67
CA LYS A 557 -23.65 5.97 -4.20
C LYS A 557 -23.76 7.08 -3.14
N ASP A 558 -24.24 6.74 -1.95
CA ASP A 558 -24.54 7.70 -0.89
C ASP A 558 -23.61 7.56 0.32
N TRP A 559 -23.25 8.69 0.93
CA TRP A 559 -22.55 8.69 2.20
C TRP A 559 -23.54 8.36 3.33
N ASN A 560 -23.47 7.13 3.83
CA ASN A 560 -24.34 6.60 4.88
C ASN A 560 -23.53 6.25 6.15
N THR A 561 -24.23 5.86 7.21
CA THR A 561 -23.59 5.52 8.50
C THR A 561 -22.55 4.40 8.38
N TRP A 562 -22.79 3.39 7.53
CA TRP A 562 -21.85 2.30 7.33
C TRP A 562 -20.56 2.81 6.67
N ASN A 563 -20.66 3.59 5.60
CA ASN A 563 -19.52 4.19 4.91
C ASN A 563 -18.69 5.07 5.86
N GLU A 564 -19.36 5.88 6.68
CA GLU A 564 -18.69 6.71 7.67
C GLU A 564 -17.94 5.88 8.72
N ARG A 565 -18.61 4.87 9.29
CA ARG A 565 -18.05 4.03 10.34
C ARG A 565 -16.87 3.21 9.82
N GLU A 566 -17.02 2.57 8.66
CA GLU A 566 -15.94 1.82 8.02
C GLU A 566 -14.72 2.70 7.76
N PHE A 567 -14.92 3.91 7.23
CA PHE A 567 -13.85 4.86 6.95
C PHE A 567 -13.07 5.21 8.23
N CYS A 568 -13.77 5.67 9.27
CA CYS A 568 -13.14 6.08 10.53
C CYS A 568 -12.38 4.90 11.19
N LEU A 569 -12.96 3.70 11.16
CA LEU A 569 -12.38 2.52 11.80
C LEU A 569 -11.11 2.00 11.09
N LYS A 570 -10.86 2.33 9.81
CA LYS A 570 -9.58 1.98 9.17
C LYS A 570 -8.38 2.66 9.83
N CYS A 571 -8.58 3.78 10.53
CA CYS A 571 -7.54 4.42 11.34
C CYS A 571 -7.72 4.13 12.84
N HIS A 572 -8.97 4.11 13.31
CA HIS A 572 -9.32 3.81 14.70
C HIS A 572 -9.45 2.30 14.94
N ASN A 573 -8.37 1.55 14.68
CA ASN A 573 -8.31 0.09 14.89
C ASN A 573 -7.15 -0.35 15.79
N GLN A 574 -6.51 0.59 16.49
CA GLN A 574 -5.35 0.34 17.36
C GLN A 574 -4.10 -0.22 16.65
N SER A 575 -4.08 -0.23 15.31
CA SER A 575 -2.95 -0.77 14.53
C SER A 575 -2.42 0.22 13.49
N THR A 576 -3.30 0.97 12.83
CA THR A 576 -2.93 1.97 11.83
C THR A 576 -2.17 3.12 12.49
N LYS A 577 -0.94 3.35 12.04
CA LYS A 577 -0.08 4.44 12.49
C LYS A 577 -0.13 5.59 11.49
N ILE A 578 -0.37 6.79 11.98
CA ILE A 578 -0.24 8.04 11.22
C ILE A 578 0.67 8.97 12.03
N TYR A 579 1.79 9.41 11.44
CA TYR A 579 2.77 10.26 12.14
C TYR A 579 3.32 9.65 13.45
N GLY A 580 3.39 8.32 13.49
CA GLY A 580 3.77 7.53 14.67
C GLY A 580 2.76 7.53 15.81
N LYS A 581 1.57 8.10 15.60
CA LYS A 581 0.44 7.97 16.50
C LYS A 581 -0.48 6.85 16.03
N THR A 582 -0.96 6.05 16.96
CA THR A 582 -2.01 5.06 16.73
C THR A 582 -3.30 5.59 17.33
N ALA A 583 -4.36 5.64 16.54
CA ALA A 583 -5.66 6.05 17.05
C ALA A 583 -6.29 4.92 17.88
N LEU A 584 -6.84 5.28 19.04
CA LEU A 584 -7.51 4.34 19.91
C LEU A 584 -8.99 4.23 19.54
N PHE A 585 -9.50 3.00 19.60
CA PHE A 585 -10.92 2.71 19.63
C PHE A 585 -11.21 1.92 20.89
N LYS A 586 -11.86 2.58 21.86
CA LYS A 586 -12.16 2.00 23.16
C LYS A 586 -13.63 1.62 23.20
N GLU A 587 -13.92 0.34 23.42
CA GLU A 587 -15.30 -0.11 23.61
C GLU A 587 -15.85 0.25 25.00
N LYS A 588 -14.94 0.45 25.96
CA LYS A 588 -15.27 0.75 27.36
C LYS A 588 -14.54 2.00 27.86
N ASP A 589 -15.15 2.67 28.83
CA ASP A 589 -14.59 3.83 29.51
C ASP A 589 -13.66 3.41 30.66
N GLU A 590 -13.19 4.40 31.44
CA GLU A 590 -12.30 4.18 32.59
C GLU A 590 -12.98 3.45 33.76
N LEU A 591 -14.31 3.31 33.73
CA LEU A 591 -15.13 2.62 34.73
C LEU A 591 -15.60 1.24 34.25
N ASP A 592 -15.00 0.72 33.16
CA ASP A 592 -15.36 -0.54 32.50
C ASP A 592 -16.82 -0.55 31.96
N GLN A 593 -17.42 0.63 31.76
CA GLN A 593 -18.75 0.75 31.16
C GLN A 593 -18.65 0.87 29.64
N HIS A 594 -19.60 0.26 28.93
CA HIS A 594 -19.64 0.35 27.47
C HIS A 594 -19.87 1.79 27.01
N ILE A 595 -19.01 2.25 26.10
CA ILE A 595 -19.17 3.53 25.43
C ILE A 595 -20.18 3.33 24.30
N ILE A 596 -21.31 4.04 24.39
CA ILE A 596 -22.36 4.02 23.37
C ILE A 596 -21.76 4.47 22.03
N GLY A 597 -22.00 3.70 20.97
CA GLY A 597 -21.47 3.98 19.64
C GLY A 597 -20.12 3.30 19.37
N HIS A 598 -19.48 2.72 20.37
CA HIS A 598 -18.14 2.13 20.28
C HIS A 598 -18.13 0.59 20.34
N ARG A 599 -19.28 -0.07 20.22
CA ARG A 599 -19.31 -1.52 20.01
C ARG A 599 -19.40 -1.84 18.53
N LEU A 600 -18.56 -2.75 18.04
CA LEU A 600 -18.45 -3.03 16.61
C LEU A 600 -19.73 -3.63 16.03
N ILE A 601 -20.44 -4.46 16.80
CA ILE A 601 -21.61 -5.21 16.33
C ILE A 601 -22.92 -4.52 16.73
N GLU A 602 -23.06 -4.18 18.01
CA GLU A 602 -24.30 -3.67 18.60
C GLU A 602 -24.60 -2.23 18.19
N ASP A 603 -23.56 -1.42 17.95
CA ASP A 603 -23.68 -0.01 17.60
C ASP A 603 -23.30 0.26 16.13
N LYS A 604 -23.37 -0.77 15.27
CA LYS A 604 -22.99 -0.67 13.85
C LYS A 604 -23.76 0.39 13.06
N ASP A 605 -24.96 0.72 13.52
CA ASP A 605 -25.88 1.70 12.90
C ASP A 605 -25.70 3.12 13.48
N GLU A 606 -24.80 3.31 14.44
CA GLU A 606 -24.45 4.62 15.01
C GLU A 606 -23.31 5.27 14.23
N SER A 607 -23.53 6.52 13.80
CA SER A 607 -22.52 7.29 13.08
C SER A 607 -21.50 7.89 14.03
N CYS A 608 -20.23 7.92 13.62
CA CYS A 608 -19.16 8.55 14.40
C CYS A 608 -19.44 10.05 14.62
N SER A 609 -20.02 10.70 13.62
CA SER A 609 -20.39 12.11 13.58
C SER A 609 -21.45 12.52 14.58
N SER A 610 -22.30 11.60 15.04
CA SER A 610 -23.30 11.87 16.07
C SER A 610 -22.67 12.36 17.38
N CYS A 611 -21.45 11.90 17.66
CA CYS A 611 -20.69 12.19 18.88
C CYS A 611 -19.40 12.98 18.61
N HIS A 612 -18.69 12.69 17.52
CA HIS A 612 -17.43 13.34 17.17
C HIS A 612 -17.59 14.54 16.23
N GLY A 613 -18.75 14.72 15.59
CA GLY A 613 -19.02 15.82 14.66
C GLY A 613 -19.34 17.15 15.33
N GLY A 614 -18.86 17.36 16.56
CA GLY A 614 -19.03 18.57 17.36
C GLY A 614 -20.44 19.17 17.32
N GLN A 615 -20.56 20.47 17.07
CA GLN A 615 -21.86 21.14 17.13
C GLN A 615 -22.74 20.82 15.93
N SER A 616 -22.16 20.64 14.73
CA SER A 616 -22.93 20.34 13.53
C SER A 616 -23.45 18.92 13.50
N LYS A 617 -22.84 18.01 14.29
CA LYS A 617 -23.04 16.55 14.21
C LYS A 617 -22.90 16.02 12.79
N SER A 618 -22.03 16.65 12.00
CA SER A 618 -21.79 16.28 10.60
C SER A 618 -20.52 15.45 10.47
N PHE A 619 -20.48 14.57 9.48
CA PHE A 619 -19.27 13.82 9.14
C PHE A 619 -18.11 14.75 8.75
N ILE A 620 -18.41 15.92 8.18
CA ILE A 620 -17.40 16.90 7.80
C ILE A 620 -16.65 17.38 9.04
N GLU A 621 -17.37 17.79 10.10
CA GLU A 621 -16.75 18.18 11.36
C GLU A 621 -16.04 16.99 12.02
N ALA A 622 -16.63 15.79 11.98
CA ALA A 622 -16.03 14.59 12.55
C ALA A 622 -14.71 14.17 11.86
N ALA A 623 -14.56 14.44 10.56
CA ALA A 623 -13.35 14.12 9.83
C ALA A 623 -12.26 15.20 9.98
N HIS A 624 -12.63 16.48 9.96
CA HIS A 624 -11.66 17.59 9.90
C HIS A 624 -11.34 18.21 11.27
N SER A 625 -12.24 18.08 12.24
CA SER A 625 -12.04 18.59 13.60
C SER A 625 -12.84 17.77 14.61
N PRO A 626 -12.64 16.44 14.69
CA PRO A 626 -13.41 15.60 15.60
C PRO A 626 -13.24 16.09 17.02
N GLY A 627 -14.35 16.29 17.74
CA GLY A 627 -14.27 16.63 19.15
C GLY A 627 -13.52 15.53 19.91
N LYS A 628 -12.47 15.90 20.65
CA LYS A 628 -11.94 15.05 21.71
C LYS A 628 -13.08 14.78 22.68
N LEU A 629 -13.50 13.53 22.81
CA LEU A 629 -14.44 13.15 23.86
C LEU A 629 -13.78 13.52 25.19
N SER A 630 -14.26 14.58 25.82
CA SER A 630 -13.81 14.98 27.14
C SER A 630 -14.05 13.81 28.08
N LYS A 631 -13.06 13.44 28.89
CA LYS A 631 -13.27 12.59 30.06
C LYS A 631 -14.45 13.20 30.83
N LYS A 632 -15.61 12.55 30.77
CA LYS A 632 -16.75 12.90 31.63
C LYS A 632 -16.79 11.90 32.77
#